data_AF-A0A511W259-F1
#
_entry.id   AF-A0A511W259-F1
#
_cell.length_a   1.000
_cell.length_b   1.000
_cell.length_c   1.000
_cell.angle_alpha   90.00
_cell.angle_beta   90.00
_cell.angle_gamma   90.00
#
_symmetry.space_group_name_H-M   'P 1'
#
loop_
_entity.id
_entity.type
_entity.pdbx_description
1 polymer ?
#
loop_
_entity_poly.entity_id
_entity_poly.type
_entity_poly.pdbx_seq_one_letter_code
_entity_poly.pdbx_strand_id
1 'polypeptide(L)' 'MIINIITGILVLGVSLLVLAGWFIFDPSFQTLILVPITAILLWVLAVIGERKIVKFRTGFRILQILLAALALIYLIYAL' A
#
# COMPACT_ATOMS: atom_id res chain seq x y z
N MET A 1 12.80 -9.42 -6.01
CA MET A 1 13.43 -8.23 -5.42
C MET A 1 12.94 -6.97 -6.11
N ILE A 2 13.11 -6.84 -7.43
CA ILE A 2 12.55 -5.73 -8.23
C ILE A 2 11.03 -5.58 -8.06
N ILE A 3 10.27 -6.68 -8.12
CA ILE A 3 8.80 -6.64 -7.96
C ILE A 3 8.39 -6.01 -6.61
N ASN A 4 9.05 -6.38 -5.50
CA ASN A 4 8.77 -5.79 -4.20
C ASN A 4 9.08 -4.28 -4.19
N ILE A 5 10.17 -3.87 -4.84
CA ILE A 5 10.54 -2.45 -4.91
C ILE A 5 9.44 -1.68 -5.68
N ILE A 6 8.98 -2.21 -6.81
CA ILE A 6 7.92 -1.58 -7.63
C ILE A 6 6.59 -1.54 -6.87
N THR A 7 6.15 -2.65 -6.26
CA THR A 7 4.91 -2.68 -5.48
C THR A 7 4.99 -1.77 -4.26
N GLY A 8 6.16 -1.66 -3.64
CA GLY A 8 6.42 -0.73 -2.54
C GLY A 8 6.32 0.72 -2.94
N ILE A 9 6.96 1.11 -4.04
CA ILE A 9 6.87 2.49 -4.57
C ILE A 9 5.43 2.86 -4.89
N LEU A 10 4.66 1.93 -5.48
CA LEU A 10 3.24 2.15 -5.76
C LEU A 10 2.43 2.30 -4.49
N VAL A 11 2.51 1.36 -3.55
CA VAL A 11 1.71 1.40 -2.33
C VAL A 11 2.07 2.61 -1.46
N LEU A 12 3.37 2.86 -1.24
CA LEU A 12 3.83 4.00 -0.44
C LEU A 12 3.52 5.32 -1.16
N GLY A 13 3.83 5.43 -2.44
CA GLY A 13 3.63 6.65 -3.23
C GLY A 13 2.17 7.07 -3.28
N VAL A 14 1.28 6.13 -3.62
CA VAL A 14 -0.17 6.39 -3.63
C VAL A 14 -0.65 6.73 -2.22
N SER A 15 -0.29 5.95 -1.20
CA SER A 15 -0.78 6.17 0.17
C SER A 15 -0.32 7.52 0.73
N LEU A 16 0.91 7.95 0.43
CA LEU A 16 1.42 9.26 0.83
C LEU A 16 0.75 10.41 0.06
N LEU A 17 0.50 10.25 -1.24
CA LEU A 17 -0.25 11.24 -2.03
C LEU A 17 -1.66 11.43 -1.48
N VAL A 18 -2.34 10.35 -1.12
CA VAL A 18 -3.69 10.40 -0.54
C VAL A 18 -3.68 11.06 0.82
N LEU A 19 -2.72 10.71 1.69
CA LEU A 19 -2.56 11.36 2.99
C LEU A 19 -2.29 12.86 2.83
N ALA A 20 -1.35 13.24 1.96
CA ALA A 20 -1.01 14.64 1.71
C ALA A 20 -2.21 15.41 1.13
N GLY A 21 -2.94 14.83 0.18
CA GLY A 21 -4.17 15.39 -0.37
C GLY A 21 -5.21 15.67 0.71
N TRP A 22 -5.48 14.70 1.58
CA TRP A 22 -6.44 14.92 2.67
C TRP A 22 -5.99 15.96 3.69
N PHE A 23 -4.71 15.98 4.09
CA PHE A 23 -4.20 16.99 5.02
C PHE A 23 -4.32 18.42 4.48
N ILE A 24 -4.28 18.60 3.16
CA ILE A 24 -4.35 19.92 2.51
C ILE A 24 -5.80 20.34 2.23
N PHE A 25 -6.64 19.42 1.75
CA PHE A 25 -7.95 19.77 1.18
C PHE A 25 -9.16 19.49 2.08
N ASP A 26 -9.10 18.49 2.98
CA ASP A 26 -10.24 18.19 3.85
C ASP A 26 -9.82 17.48 5.16
N PRO A 27 -9.49 18.24 6.22
CA PRO A 27 -9.03 17.69 7.50
C PRO A 27 -10.14 17.01 8.32
N SER A 28 -11.39 17.00 7.86
CA SER A 28 -12.53 16.43 8.60
C SER A 28 -12.67 14.90 8.43
N PHE A 29 -12.09 14.30 7.38
CA PHE A 29 -12.14 12.86 7.09
C PHE A 29 -11.09 12.02 7.85
N GLN A 30 -10.84 12.35 9.12
CA GLN A 30 -9.77 11.73 9.93
C GLN A 30 -9.93 10.21 10.09
N THR A 31 -11.14 9.68 10.04
CA THR A 31 -11.40 8.24 10.17
C THR A 31 -10.92 7.44 8.95
N LEU A 32 -10.89 8.06 7.76
CA LEU A 32 -10.45 7.38 6.54
C LEU A 32 -8.92 7.37 6.39
N ILE A 33 -8.18 8.21 7.13
CA ILE A 33 -6.70 8.23 7.19
C ILE A 33 -6.12 6.85 7.57
N LEU A 34 -6.90 6.04 8.28
CA LEU A 34 -6.51 4.67 8.63
C LEU A 34 -6.33 3.76 7.41
N VAL A 35 -7.02 4.03 6.29
CA VAL A 35 -6.95 3.20 5.06
C VAL A 35 -5.55 3.22 4.43
N PRO A 36 -4.95 4.38 4.07
CA PRO A 36 -3.59 4.41 3.54
C PRO A 36 -2.55 3.91 4.56
N ILE A 37 -2.73 4.19 5.85
CA ILE A 37 -1.81 3.71 6.90
C ILE A 37 -1.83 2.19 7.00
N THR A 38 -3.02 1.58 7.02
CA THR A 38 -3.17 0.11 7.09
C THR A 38 -2.65 -0.57 5.82
N ALA A 39 -2.82 0.03 4.64
CA ALA A 39 -2.25 -0.47 3.40
C ALA A 39 -0.71 -0.50 3.45
N ILE A 40 -0.07 0.56 3.97
CA ILE A 40 1.39 0.60 4.18
C ILE A 40 1.82 -0.48 5.17
N LEU A 41 1.15 -0.60 6.31
CA LEU A 41 1.47 -1.62 7.32
C LEU A 41 1.35 -3.04 6.77
N LEU A 42 0.28 -3.34 6.04
CA LEU A 42 0.07 -4.64 5.40
C LEU A 42 1.16 -4.94 4.37
N TRP A 43 1.58 -3.94 3.59
CA TRP A 43 2.68 -4.12 2.64
C TRP A 43 4.01 -4.41 3.35
N VAL A 44 4.35 -3.66 4.41
CA VAL A 44 5.56 -3.90 5.21
C VAL A 44 5.56 -5.29 5.82
N LEU A 45 4.44 -5.71 6.43
CA LEU A 45 4.27 -7.06 6.98
C LEU A 45 4.43 -8.12 5.89
N ALA A 46 3.89 -7.89 4.69
CA ALA A 46 4.04 -8.81 3.58
C ALA A 46 5.49 -8.94 3.12
N VAL A 47 6.25 -7.83 3.07
CA VAL A 47 7.69 -7.85 2.73
C VAL A 47 8.51 -8.60 3.77
N ILE A 48 8.24 -8.37 5.06
CA ILE A 48 8.92 -9.07 6.15
C ILE A 48 8.57 -10.56 6.12
N GLY A 49 7.29 -10.89 5.94
CA GLY A 49 6.77 -12.25 5.86
C GLY A 49 7.38 -13.03 4.69
N GLU A 50 7.51 -12.42 3.52
CA GLU A 50 8.17 -13.03 2.35
C GLU A 50 9.62 -13.40 2.64
N ARG A 51 10.34 -12.55 3.39
CA ARG A 51 11.76 -12.76 3.73
C ARG A 51 11.94 -13.81 4.82
N LYS A 52 11.06 -13.84 5.84
CA LYS A 52 11.20 -14.73 7.00
C LYS A 52 10.55 -16.10 6.80
N ILE A 53 9.45 -16.21 6.06
CA ILE A 53 8.66 -17.44 5.96
C ILE A 53 8.68 -17.96 4.52
N VAL A 54 9.70 -18.78 4.22
CA VAL A 54 9.95 -19.31 2.86
C VAL A 54 8.76 -20.12 2.32
N LYS A 55 8.05 -20.86 3.18
CA LYS A 55 6.90 -21.71 2.81
C LYS A 55 5.74 -20.92 2.18
N PHE A 56 5.55 -19.65 2.55
CA PHE A 56 4.44 -18.82 2.06
C PHE A 56 4.91 -17.66 1.16
N ARG A 57 6.13 -17.73 0.63
CA ARG A 57 6.73 -16.67 -0.20
C ARG A 57 5.82 -16.21 -1.35
N THR A 58 5.16 -17.15 -2.03
CA THR A 58 4.23 -16.85 -3.13
C THR A 58 2.98 -16.10 -2.64
N GLY A 59 2.43 -16.48 -1.49
CA GLY A 59 1.26 -15.81 -0.91
C GLY A 59 1.56 -14.36 -0.54
N PHE A 60 2.72 -14.09 0.07
CA PHE A 60 3.14 -12.72 0.38
C PHE A 60 3.36 -11.86 -0.88
N ARG A 61 3.89 -12.44 -1.96
CA ARG A 61 4.01 -11.75 -3.24
C ARG A 61 2.66 -11.39 -3.85
N ILE A 62 1.71 -12.34 -3.85
CA ILE A 62 0.36 -12.10 -4.35
C ILE A 62 -0.28 -10.97 -3.54
N LEU A 63 -0.14 -10.97 -2.22
CA LEU A 63 -0.66 -9.90 -1.37
C LEU A 63 -0.05 -8.52 -1.71
N GLN A 64 1.27 -8.44 -1.91
CA GLN A 64 1.94 -7.20 -2.33
C GLN A 64 1.43 -6.70 -3.70
N ILE A 65 1.21 -7.62 -4.65
CA ILE A 65 0.68 -7.29 -5.98
C ILE A 65 -0.77 -6.80 -5.89
N LEU A 66 -1.61 -7.47 -5.09
CA LEU A 66 -2.99 -7.06 -4.86
C LEU A 66 -3.08 -5.69 -4.19
N LEU A 67 -2.26 -5.43 -3.18
CA LEU A 67 -2.16 -4.11 -2.55
C LEU A 67 -1.75 -3.03 -3.55
N ALA A 68 -0.77 -3.31 -4.42
CA ALA A 68 -0.34 -2.38 -5.45
C ALA A 68 -1.45 -2.13 -6.51
N ALA A 69 -2.17 -3.18 -6.91
CA ALA A 69 -3.30 -3.05 -7.84
C ALA A 69 -4.43 -2.21 -7.24
N LEU A 70 -4.78 -2.45 -5.96
CA LEU A 70 -5.74 -1.66 -5.21
C LEU A 70 -5.33 -0.19 -5.13
N ALA A 71 -4.06 0.08 -4.82
CA ALA A 71 -3.53 1.44 -4.79
C ALA A 71 -3.63 2.11 -6.17
N LEU A 72 -3.35 1.38 -7.26
CA LEU A 72 -3.46 1.89 -8.62
C LEU A 72 -4.92 2.20 -9.01
N ILE A 73 -5.85 1.30 -8.69
CA ILE A 73 -7.29 1.52 -8.92
C ILE A 73 -7.76 2.75 -8.14
N TYR A 74 -7.35 2.86 -6.87
CA TYR A 74 -7.69 4.01 -6.05
C TYR A 74 -7.16 5.31 -6.66
N LEU A 75 -5.92 5.32 -7.14
CA LEU A 75 -5.34 6.48 -7.81
C LEU A 75 -6.13 6.86 -9.07
N ILE A 76 -6.62 5.90 -9.86
CA ILE A 76 -7.43 6.18 -11.06
C ILE A 76 -8.80 6.76 -10.70
N TYR A 77 -9.43 6.28 -9.63
CA TYR A 77 -10.77 6.74 -9.21
C TYR A 77 -10.74 8.04 -8.40
N ALA A 78 -9.64 8.32 -7.70
CA ALA A 78 -9.49 9.50 -6.86
C ALA A 78 -8.95 10.73 -7.61
N LEU A 79 -8.44 10.55 -8.84
CA LEU A 79 -8.03 11.62 -9.75
C LEU A 79 -9.20 12.07 -10.63
#